data_AF-A0A7W5UD65-F1
#
_entry.id   AF-A0A7W5UD65-F1
#
_cell.length_a   1.000
_cell.length_b   1.000
_cell.length_c   1.000
_cell.angle_alpha   90.00
_cell.angle_beta   90.00
_cell.angle_gamma   90.00
#
_symmetry.space_group_name_H-M   'P 1'
#
loop_
_entity.id
_entity.type
_entity.pdbx_description
1 polymer ?
#
loop_
_entity_poly.entity_id
_entity_poly.type
_entity_poly.pdbx_seq_one_letter_code
_entity_poly.pdbx_strand_id
1 'polypeptide(L)'
;MPSKTTVFRWLNAFPDFRNQYARAREAQADTLFDDILDIADDARNDWMERRGEDDAGWIANGENIRRSQVRIEARKWMAGKLRPKVYGDKLDIDLNSKVNFVINAKPMTEADWLKEHGSDDDK
;
A
#
# COMPACT_ATOMS: atom_id res chain seq x y z
N MET A 1 8.51 23.34 18.42
CA MET A 1 7.77 22.07 18.31
C MET A 1 8.34 21.04 19.29
N PRO A 2 7.52 20.16 19.90
CA PRO A 2 8.01 19.06 20.74
C PRO A 2 8.85 18.06 19.94
N SER A 3 9.69 17.28 20.62
CA SER A 3 10.51 16.23 19.98
C SER A 3 9.66 15.07 19.46
N LYS A 4 10.16 14.32 18.46
CA LYS A 4 9.48 13.12 17.93
C LYS A 4 9.14 12.13 19.03
N THR A 5 10.06 11.90 19.98
CA THR A 5 9.85 11.04 21.14
C THR A 5 8.66 11.48 21.98
N THR A 6 8.50 12.80 22.19
CA THR A 6 7.38 13.36 22.94
C THR A 6 6.06 13.13 22.21
N VAL A 7 6.02 13.33 20.90
CA VAL A 7 4.83 13.08 20.07
C VAL A 7 4.43 11.61 20.09
N PHE A 8 5.39 10.69 19.93
CA PHE A 8 5.11 9.25 19.98
C PHE A 8 4.59 8.81 21.36
N ARG A 9 5.11 9.40 22.45
CA ARG A 9 4.56 9.17 23.78
C ARG A 9 3.10 9.63 23.88
N TRP A 10 2.76 10.78 23.31
CA TRP A 10 1.37 11.27 23.30
C TRP A 10 0.42 10.40 22.48
N LEU A 11 0.88 9.83 21.35
CA LEU A 11 0.07 8.87 20.58
C LEU A 11 -0.28 7.62 21.38
N ASN A 12 0.62 7.19 22.27
CA ASN A 12 0.37 6.04 23.14
C ASN A 12 -0.53 6.39 24.33
N ALA A 13 -0.34 7.58 24.92
CA ALA A 13 -1.03 8.00 26.14
C ALA A 13 -2.46 8.54 25.91
N PHE A 14 -2.73 9.17 24.75
CA PHE A 14 -3.98 9.90 24.52
C PHE A 14 -4.73 9.39 23.28
N PRO A 15 -5.83 8.63 23.44
CA PRO A 15 -6.60 8.08 22.32
C PRO A 15 -7.14 9.13 21.34
N ASP A 16 -7.65 10.26 21.84
CA ASP A 16 -8.18 11.33 20.97
C ASP A 16 -7.10 11.95 20.09
N PHE A 17 -5.90 12.17 20.67
CA PHE A 17 -4.75 12.66 19.92
C PHE A 17 -4.32 11.67 18.84
N ARG A 18 -4.35 10.36 19.14
CA ARG A 18 -4.07 9.31 18.15
C ARG A 18 -5.04 9.35 16.97
N ASN A 19 -6.34 9.53 17.24
CA ASN A 19 -7.36 9.62 16.20
C ASN A 19 -7.17 10.86 15.32
N GLN A 20 -6.89 12.02 15.92
CA GLN A 20 -6.59 13.25 15.18
C GLN A 20 -5.31 13.11 14.35
N TYR A 21 -4.27 12.50 14.93
CA TYR A 21 -3.02 12.25 14.24
C TYR A 21 -3.22 11.31 13.04
N ALA A 22 -4.02 10.26 13.17
CA ALA A 22 -4.35 9.37 12.05
C ALA A 22 -4.98 10.14 10.88
N ARG A 23 -5.97 11.00 11.15
CA ARG A 23 -6.59 11.87 10.12
C ARG A 23 -5.58 12.84 9.50
N ALA A 24 -4.69 13.41 10.31
CA ALA A 24 -3.63 14.28 9.80
C ALA A 24 -2.65 13.52 8.89
N ARG A 25 -2.37 12.25 9.18
CA ARG A 25 -1.54 11.38 8.32
C ARG A 25 -2.23 11.02 7.01
N GLU A 26 -3.56 10.87 7.01
CA GLU A 26 -4.34 10.70 5.78
C GLU A 26 -4.30 11.98 4.93
N ALA A 27 -4.53 13.15 5.51
CA ALA A 27 -4.45 14.43 4.80
C ALA A 27 -3.02 14.71 4.28
N GLN A 28 -2.00 14.29 5.02
CA GLN A 28 -0.62 14.37 4.54
C GLN A 28 -0.40 13.53 3.27
N ALA A 29 -1.10 12.40 3.12
CA ALA A 29 -0.98 11.59 1.90
C ALA A 29 -1.41 12.40 0.66
N ASP A 30 -2.47 13.19 0.78
CA ASP A 30 -2.99 14.04 -0.29
C ASP A 30 -1.98 15.12 -0.64
N THR A 31 -1.42 15.82 0.34
CA THR A 31 -0.36 16.83 0.10
C THR A 31 0.88 16.21 -0.56
N LEU A 32 1.33 15.05 -0.09
CA LEU A 32 2.49 14.37 -0.70
C LEU A 32 2.20 13.95 -2.14
N PHE A 33 0.95 13.66 -2.47
CA PHE A 33 0.54 13.31 -3.81
C PHE A 33 0.51 14.54 -4.72
N ASP A 34 -0.03 15.66 -4.25
CA ASP A 34 -0.04 16.92 -5.01
C ASP A 34 1.39 17.43 -5.29
N ASP A 35 2.28 17.36 -4.30
CA ASP A 35 3.71 17.71 -4.42
C ASP A 35 4.44 16.94 -5.55
N ILE A 36 3.94 15.78 -5.97
CA ILE A 36 4.58 14.99 -7.03
C ILE A 36 4.58 15.77 -8.34
N LEU A 37 3.49 16.47 -8.66
CA LEU A 37 3.38 17.24 -9.89
C LEU A 37 4.38 18.41 -9.88
N ASP A 38 4.45 19.14 -8.78
CA ASP A 38 5.40 20.25 -8.63
C ASP A 38 6.86 19.77 -8.80
N ILE A 39 7.20 18.57 -8.30
CA ILE A 39 8.55 18.01 -8.45
C ILE A 39 8.80 17.51 -9.89
N ALA A 40 7.77 16.98 -10.54
CA ALA A 40 7.89 16.49 -11.92
C ALA A 40 8.04 17.64 -12.92
N ASP A 41 7.36 18.76 -12.68
CA ASP A 41 7.36 19.93 -13.58
C ASP A 41 8.55 20.87 -13.32
N ASP A 42 9.26 20.72 -12.18
CA ASP A 42 10.44 21.52 -11.84
C ASP A 42 11.70 21.06 -12.59
N ALA A 43 11.98 21.70 -13.72
CA ALA A 43 13.18 21.45 -14.55
C ALA A 43 14.44 22.23 -14.11
N ARG A 44 14.42 22.89 -12.94
CA ARG A 44 15.59 23.66 -12.46
C ARG A 44 16.77 22.73 -12.19
N ASN A 45 17.95 23.13 -12.66
CA ASN A 45 19.23 22.42 -12.52
C ASN A 45 19.33 21.10 -13.30
N ASP A 46 18.41 20.81 -14.23
CA ASP A 46 18.51 19.65 -15.12
C ASP A 46 19.59 19.81 -16.18
N TRP A 47 20.04 21.04 -16.42
CA TRP A 47 21.13 21.34 -17.33
C TRP A 47 22.23 22.08 -16.59
N MET A 48 23.48 21.65 -16.79
CA MET A 48 24.67 22.31 -16.27
C MET A 48 25.53 22.80 -17.42
N GLU A 49 26.08 24.01 -17.27
CA GLU A 49 27.04 24.56 -18.21
C GLU A 49 28.35 23.78 -18.09
N ARG A 50 28.78 23.15 -19.18
CA ARG A 50 30.11 22.55 -19.31
C ARG A 50 31.03 23.61 -19.90
N ARG A 51 32.02 24.05 -19.13
CA ARG A 51 33.07 24.94 -19.61
C ARG A 51 34.29 24.10 -20.01
N GLY A 52 34.51 23.97 -21.31
CA GLY A 52 35.71 23.41 -21.91
C GLY A 52 36.21 24.34 -23.00
N GLU A 53 37.53 24.41 -23.20
CA GLU A 53 38.18 25.31 -24.16
C GLU A 53 37.69 25.07 -25.62
N ASP A 54 37.38 23.81 -25.97
CA ASP A 54 36.94 23.39 -27.31
C ASP A 54 35.54 22.76 -27.37
N ASP A 55 34.84 22.61 -26.22
CA ASP A 55 33.57 21.86 -26.13
C ASP A 55 32.65 22.46 -25.06
N ALA A 56 32.45 23.78 -25.15
CA ALA A 56 31.52 24.51 -24.30
C ALA A 56 30.07 24.22 -24.72
N GLY A 57 29.24 23.80 -23.77
CA GLY A 57 27.85 23.43 -24.04
C GLY A 57 27.05 23.11 -22.79
N TRP A 58 25.82 22.65 -22.98
CA TRP A 58 24.95 22.22 -21.88
C TRP A 58 24.95 20.71 -21.77
N ILE A 59 25.20 20.19 -20.57
CA ILE A 59 25.08 18.76 -20.26
C ILE A 59 23.94 18.52 -19.29
N ALA A 60 23.17 17.46 -19.52
CA ALA A 60 22.11 17.06 -18.61
C ALA A 60 22.68 16.62 -17.26
N ASN A 61 22.13 17.15 -16.17
CA ASN A 61 22.46 16.80 -14.80
C ASN A 61 21.70 15.54 -14.39
N GLY A 62 22.25 14.38 -14.74
CA GLY A 62 21.65 13.09 -14.44
C GLY A 62 21.38 12.86 -12.94
N GLU A 63 22.18 13.44 -12.05
CA GLU A 63 21.99 13.34 -10.60
C GLU A 63 20.74 14.11 -10.14
N ASN A 64 20.51 15.32 -10.68
CA ASN A 64 19.31 16.10 -10.33
C ASN A 64 18.04 15.41 -10.83
N ILE A 65 18.03 14.98 -12.09
CA ILE A 65 16.91 14.27 -12.70
C ILE A 65 16.59 12.99 -11.91
N ARG A 66 17.62 12.19 -11.58
CA ARG A 66 17.44 10.95 -10.81
C ARG A 66 16.96 11.23 -9.38
N ARG A 67 17.42 12.31 -8.74
CA ARG A 67 16.94 12.73 -7.42
C ARG A 67 15.46 13.10 -7.46
N SER A 68 15.01 13.83 -8.49
CA SER A 68 13.59 14.16 -8.67
C SER A 68 12.77 12.88 -8.86
N GLN A 69 13.24 11.93 -9.67
CA GLN A 69 12.60 10.62 -9.81
C GLN A 69 12.48 9.87 -8.47
N VAL A 70 13.55 9.80 -7.68
CA VAL A 70 13.54 9.14 -6.36
C VAL A 70 12.56 9.83 -5.40
N ARG A 71 12.47 11.16 -5.44
CA ARG A 71 11.52 11.93 -4.61
C ARG A 71 10.07 11.64 -4.98
N ILE A 72 9.77 11.51 -6.26
CA ILE A 72 8.44 11.17 -6.78
C ILE A 72 8.07 9.76 -6.32
N GLU A 73 8.94 8.78 -6.53
CA GLU A 73 8.68 7.38 -6.17
C GLU A 73 8.52 7.19 -4.66
N ALA A 74 9.35 7.85 -3.85
CA ALA A 74 9.21 7.81 -2.39
C ALA A 74 7.84 8.38 -1.93
N ARG A 75 7.37 9.48 -2.56
CA ARG A 75 6.07 10.09 -2.25
C ARG A 75 4.90 9.22 -2.68
N LYS A 76 4.95 8.62 -3.88
CA LYS A 76 3.94 7.64 -4.33
C LYS A 76 3.82 6.48 -3.33
N TRP A 77 4.96 5.90 -2.95
CA TRP A 77 4.99 4.80 -1.98
C TRP A 77 4.42 5.22 -0.62
N MET A 78 4.79 6.40 -0.11
CA MET A 78 4.26 6.93 1.14
C MET A 78 2.75 7.19 1.07
N ALA A 79 2.25 7.81 0.00
CA ALA A 79 0.83 8.08 -0.19
C ALA A 79 0.01 6.79 -0.24
N GLY A 80 0.49 5.76 -0.97
CA GLY A 80 -0.12 4.44 -1.02
C GLY A 80 -0.18 3.73 0.33
N LYS A 81 0.80 3.95 1.22
CA LYS A 81 0.78 3.39 2.60
C LYS A 81 -0.05 4.20 3.58
N LEU A 82 -0.10 5.53 3.44
CA LEU A 82 -0.83 6.40 4.36
C LEU A 82 -2.33 6.43 4.07
N ARG A 83 -2.74 6.32 2.81
CA ARG A 83 -4.16 6.29 2.39
C ARG A 83 -4.40 5.22 1.32
N PRO A 84 -4.27 3.92 1.68
CA PRO A 84 -4.34 2.80 0.72
C PRO A 84 -5.69 2.69 0.01
N LYS A 85 -6.78 3.21 0.60
CA LYS A 85 -8.09 3.20 -0.05
C LYS A 85 -8.16 4.09 -1.31
N VAL A 86 -7.33 5.14 -1.37
CA VAL A 86 -7.34 6.12 -2.47
C VAL A 86 -6.13 5.94 -3.38
N TYR A 87 -4.94 5.79 -2.79
CA TYR A 87 -3.66 5.72 -3.52
C TYR A 87 -3.04 4.32 -3.51
N GLY A 88 -3.72 3.31 -2.96
CA GLY A 88 -3.22 1.94 -2.98
C GLY A 88 -3.36 1.31 -4.37
N ASP A 89 -2.45 0.39 -4.67
CA ASP A 89 -2.49 -0.39 -5.91
C ASP A 89 -3.77 -1.24 -5.93
N LYS A 90 -4.61 -1.01 -6.95
CA LYS A 90 -5.79 -1.85 -7.19
C LYS A 90 -5.34 -3.12 -7.90
N LEU A 91 -5.42 -4.25 -7.20
CA LEU A 91 -5.25 -5.57 -7.79
C LEU A 91 -6.63 -6.13 -8.14
N ASP A 92 -6.97 -6.14 -9.43
CA ASP A 92 -8.11 -6.91 -9.92
C ASP A 92 -7.67 -8.37 -10.06
N ILE A 93 -8.16 -9.22 -9.16
CA ILE A 93 -7.91 -10.66 -9.17
C ILE A 93 -9.17 -11.34 -9.70
N ASP A 94 -9.19 -11.66 -10.99
CA ASP A 94 -10.25 -12.50 -11.57
C ASP A 94 -9.98 -13.98 -11.24
N LEU A 95 -10.63 -14.49 -10.19
CA LEU A 95 -10.49 -15.87 -9.77
C LEU A 95 -11.49 -16.77 -10.52
N ASN A 96 -11.20 -17.07 -11.79
CA ASN A 96 -11.92 -18.08 -12.58
C ASN A 96 -11.51 -19.51 -12.19
N SER A 97 -11.73 -19.88 -10.93
CA SER A 97 -11.43 -21.23 -10.42
C SER A 97 -12.65 -22.12 -10.53
N LYS A 98 -12.63 -23.09 -11.46
CA LYS A 98 -13.58 -24.21 -11.47
C LYS A 98 -13.33 -25.07 -10.23
N VAL A 99 -14.17 -24.92 -9.22
CA VAL A 99 -14.11 -25.77 -8.02
C VAL A 99 -14.78 -27.10 -8.34
N ASN A 100 -13.98 -28.14 -8.56
CA ASN A 100 -14.47 -29.52 -8.65
C ASN A 100 -14.68 -30.06 -7.23
N PHE A 101 -15.93 -30.12 -6.78
CA PHE A 101 -16.29 -30.87 -5.58
C PHE A 101 -16.44 -32.35 -5.94
N VAL A 102 -15.50 -33.19 -5.50
CA VAL A 102 -15.68 -34.64 -5.52
C VAL A 102 -16.33 -35.04 -4.20
N ILE A 103 -17.65 -35.20 -4.20
CA ILE A 103 -18.37 -35.77 -3.06
C ILE A 103 -18.16 -37.29 -3.12
N ASN A 104 -17.15 -37.78 -2.40
CA ASN A 104 -16.95 -39.23 -2.25
C ASN A 104 -17.73 -39.72 -1.02
N ALA A 105 -19.06 -39.62 -1.08
CA ALA A 105 -19.91 -40.37 -0.19
C ALA A 105 -19.97 -41.80 -0.74
N LYS A 106 -19.30 -42.75 -0.09
CA LYS A 106 -19.76 -44.14 -0.21
C LYS A 106 -21.24 -44.13 0.18
N PRO A 107 -22.17 -44.68 -0.63
CA PRO A 107 -23.56 -44.76 -0.22
C PRO A 107 -23.60 -45.65 1.02
N MET A 108 -23.75 -45.03 2.19
CA MET A 108 -24.01 -45.75 3.42
C MET A 108 -25.39 -46.36 3.29
N THR A 109 -25.46 -47.68 3.38
CA THR A 109 -26.74 -48.36 3.26
C THR A 109 -27.59 -48.06 4.50
N GLU A 110 -28.90 -48.06 4.35
CA GLU A 110 -29.85 -47.79 5.44
C GLU A 110 -29.66 -48.76 6.63
N ALA A 111 -29.21 -49.98 6.33
CA ALA A 111 -28.84 -50.99 7.32
C ALA A 111 -27.60 -50.59 8.16
N ASP A 112 -26.61 -49.94 7.55
CA ASP A 112 -25.40 -49.48 8.26
C ASP A 112 -25.72 -48.27 9.15
N TRP A 113 -26.61 -47.38 8.69
CA TRP A 113 -27.05 -46.21 9.46
C TRP A 113 -27.89 -46.61 10.67
N LEU A 114 -28.86 -47.52 10.48
CA LEU A 114 -29.70 -48.06 11.55
C LEU A 114 -28.88 -48.81 12.61
N LYS A 115 -27.74 -49.42 12.24
CA LYS A 115 -26.87 -50.10 13.20
C LYS A 115 -26.06 -49.15 14.08
N GLU A 116 -25.69 -47.98 13.56
CA GLU A 116 -24.95 -46.97 14.33
C GLU A 116 -25.87 -46.01 15.11
N HIS A 117 -27.08 -45.74 14.62
CA HIS A 117 -27.96 -44.68 15.14
C HIS A 117 -29.38 -45.13 15.48
N GLY A 118 -29.74 -46.40 15.23
CA GLY A 118 -31.00 -46.98 15.66
C GLY A 118 -30.99 -47.23 17.17
N SER A 119 -31.75 -46.41 17.91
CA SER A 119 -32.14 -46.70 19.28
C SER A 119 -33.00 -47.98 19.31
N ASP A 120 -32.64 -48.96 20.15
CA ASP A 120 -33.54 -50.06 20.56
C ASP A 120 -34.70 -49.47 21.38
N ASP A 121 -35.67 -48.84 20.71
CA ASP A 121 -36.97 -48.53 21.30
C ASP A 121 -37.94 -49.67 20.98
N ASP A 122 -37.77 -50.79 21.68
CA ASP A 122 -38.81 -51.78 21.89
C ASP A 122 -38.73 -52.31 23.34
N LYS A 123 -39.21 -51.49 24.29
CA LYS A 123 -39.82 -51.92 25.56
C LYS A 123 -40.93 -50.97 25.98
#